data_AF-A0A967JNX0-F1
#
_entry.id   AF-A0A967JNX0-F1
#
_cell.length_a   1.000
_cell.length_b   1.000
_cell.length_c   1.000
_cell.angle_alpha   90.00
_cell.angle_beta   90.00
_cell.angle_gamma   90.00
#
_symmetry.space_group_name_H-M   'P 1'
#
loop_
_entity.id
_entity.type
_entity.pdbx_description
1 polymer ?
#
loop_
_entity_poly.entity_id
_entity_poly.type
_entity_poly.pdbx_seq_one_letter_code
_entity_poly.pdbx_strand_id
1 'polypeptide(L)'
;MPRGRPAEAKADAALRYAARGGSVVALHHTDDSSRCSCGKPDCAAPGKHPRIDTPLQPAGLTGATRDPVRLSALWRAWPYANVGVLTGRASGIVVVDVDTKRGQVGADSLRALEDTHEPLPATLTSLTPTGGWHLFFRHPGGRVSDSTSVIGRHIDVRGDGGYVVAPPSAIASVRYRWQRARAPVAAAPRWLIERIAV
;
A
#
# COMPACT_ATOMS: atom_id res chain seq x y z
N MET A 1 2.60 -10.06 27.83
CA MET A 1 2.00 -10.01 26.48
C MET A 1 3.04 -10.53 25.50
N PRO A 2 2.93 -11.74 24.92
CA PRO A 2 4.00 -12.25 24.08
C PRO A 2 4.07 -11.42 22.79
N ARG A 3 5.24 -10.84 22.54
CA ARG A 3 5.55 -10.11 21.31
C ARG A 3 5.65 -11.17 20.20
N GLY A 4 4.56 -11.39 19.47
CA GLY A 4 4.58 -12.26 18.28
C GLY A 4 5.71 -11.84 17.34
N ARG A 5 6.40 -12.81 16.75
CA ARG A 5 7.57 -12.53 15.89
C ARG A 5 7.12 -11.64 14.71
N PRO A 6 7.95 -10.71 14.20
CA PRO A 6 7.57 -9.84 13.08
C PRO A 6 7.01 -10.59 11.86
N ALA A 7 7.37 -11.85 11.69
CA ALA A 7 6.85 -12.75 10.67
C ALA A 7 5.37 -13.15 10.87
N GLU A 8 4.99 -13.57 12.08
CA GLU A 8 3.61 -13.95 12.42
C GLU A 8 2.66 -12.77 12.21
N ALA A 9 3.11 -11.57 12.59
CA ALA A 9 2.33 -10.35 12.43
C ALA A 9 2.00 -10.01 10.96
N LYS A 10 2.91 -10.32 10.02
CA LYS A 10 2.71 -10.05 8.58
C LYS A 10 1.79 -11.09 7.93
N ALA A 11 1.92 -12.36 8.29
CA ALA A 11 1.03 -13.42 7.85
C ALA A 11 -0.43 -13.15 8.29
N ASP A 12 -0.62 -12.83 9.57
CA ASP A 12 -1.93 -12.48 10.11
C ASP A 12 -2.52 -11.23 9.45
N ALA A 13 -1.67 -10.23 9.16
CA ALA A 13 -2.11 -9.02 8.47
C ALA A 13 -2.56 -9.33 7.04
N ALA A 14 -1.82 -10.14 6.29
CA ALA A 14 -2.20 -10.58 4.95
C ALA A 14 -3.59 -11.26 4.94
N LEU A 15 -3.82 -12.20 5.87
CA LEU A 15 -5.11 -12.86 6.03
C LEU A 15 -6.23 -11.86 6.40
N ARG A 16 -5.95 -10.91 7.30
CA ARG A 16 -6.91 -9.88 7.70
C ARG A 16 -7.25 -8.90 6.58
N TYR A 17 -6.33 -8.62 5.67
CA TYR A 17 -6.60 -7.79 4.49
C TYR A 17 -7.43 -8.55 3.46
N ALA A 18 -7.10 -9.82 3.20
CA ALA A 18 -7.89 -10.68 2.34
C ALA A 18 -9.34 -10.85 2.82
N ALA A 19 -9.54 -11.07 4.13
CA ALA A 19 -10.87 -11.16 4.74
C ALA A 19 -11.69 -9.86 4.61
N ARG A 20 -11.03 -8.71 4.39
CA ARG A 20 -11.68 -7.41 4.13
C ARG A 20 -11.82 -7.11 2.63
N GLY A 21 -11.58 -8.09 1.77
CA GLY A 21 -11.67 -7.95 0.32
C GLY A 21 -10.41 -7.44 -0.36
N GLY A 22 -9.29 -7.28 0.35
CA GLY A 22 -8.01 -6.88 -0.24
C GLY A 22 -7.35 -8.02 -1.02
N SER A 23 -6.97 -7.80 -2.27
CA SER A 23 -6.15 -8.73 -3.05
C SER A 23 -4.69 -8.57 -2.66
N VAL A 24 -4.10 -9.62 -2.06
CA VAL A 24 -2.81 -9.54 -1.39
C VAL A 24 -1.70 -10.22 -2.19
N VAL A 25 -0.51 -9.62 -2.17
CA VAL A 25 0.70 -10.11 -2.83
C VAL A 25 1.88 -10.06 -1.85
N ALA A 26 2.74 -11.08 -1.87
CA ALA A 26 3.97 -11.07 -1.10
C ALA A 26 5.04 -10.23 -1.82
N LEU A 27 5.60 -9.26 -1.12
CA LEU A 27 6.66 -8.39 -1.61
C LEU A 27 8.00 -8.79 -1.00
N HIS A 28 9.09 -8.42 -1.67
CA HIS A 28 10.41 -8.47 -1.04
C HIS A 28 10.44 -7.64 0.23
N HIS A 29 11.39 -7.93 1.12
CA HIS A 29 11.70 -7.11 2.29
C HIS A 29 13.13 -6.57 2.19
N THR A 30 13.47 -5.63 3.06
CA THR A 30 14.85 -5.18 3.26
C THR A 30 15.42 -5.69 4.56
N ASP A 31 16.75 -5.84 4.62
CA ASP A 31 17.48 -5.95 5.89
C ASP A 31 17.70 -4.57 6.55
N ASP A 32 18.45 -4.57 7.67
CA ASP A 32 18.80 -3.36 8.42
C ASP A 32 19.71 -2.40 7.65
N SER A 33 20.41 -2.89 6.63
CA SER A 33 21.25 -2.09 5.72
C SER A 33 20.49 -1.61 4.48
N SER A 34 19.15 -1.68 4.51
CA SER A 34 18.26 -1.34 3.38
C SER A 34 18.47 -2.18 2.11
N ARG A 35 19.20 -3.29 2.18
CA ARG A 35 19.43 -4.17 1.04
C ARG A 35 18.18 -4.99 0.78
N CYS A 36 17.76 -5.04 -0.48
CA CYS A 36 16.60 -5.82 -0.87
C CYS A 36 16.90 -7.32 -0.84
N SER A 37 15.97 -8.10 -0.30
CA SER A 37 15.98 -9.58 -0.35
C SER A 37 15.90 -10.18 -1.75
N CYS A 38 15.79 -9.38 -2.82
CA CYS A 38 15.86 -9.86 -4.20
C CYS A 38 17.30 -10.07 -4.70
N GLY A 39 18.31 -9.68 -3.89
CA GLY A 39 19.72 -9.88 -4.20
C GLY A 39 20.32 -8.89 -5.19
N LYS A 40 19.51 -8.06 -5.87
CA LYS A 40 20.01 -7.02 -6.79
C LYS A 40 20.71 -5.89 -6.02
N PRO A 41 21.98 -5.55 -6.31
CA PRO A 41 22.69 -4.45 -5.66
C PRO A 41 21.97 -3.11 -5.83
N ASP A 42 21.54 -2.80 -7.05
CA ASP A 42 20.87 -1.54 -7.40
C ASP A 42 19.36 -1.75 -7.58
N CYS A 43 18.71 -2.33 -6.57
CA CYS A 43 17.27 -2.53 -6.59
C CYS A 43 16.54 -1.18 -6.63
N ALA A 44 15.77 -0.91 -7.69
CA ALA A 44 15.04 0.35 -7.87
C ALA A 44 13.93 0.60 -6.82
N ALA A 45 13.40 -0.46 -6.20
CA ALA A 45 12.32 -0.36 -5.21
C ALA A 45 12.54 -1.35 -4.04
N PRO A 46 13.60 -1.17 -3.22
CA PRO A 46 13.98 -2.13 -2.19
C PRO A 46 12.83 -2.44 -1.24
N GLY A 47 12.49 -3.72 -1.09
CA GLY A 47 11.44 -4.19 -0.21
C GLY A 47 10.01 -3.81 -0.62
N LYS A 48 9.80 -3.27 -1.82
CA LYS A 48 8.49 -2.80 -2.29
C LYS A 48 7.97 -3.54 -3.51
N HIS A 49 8.78 -4.34 -4.20
CA HIS A 49 8.35 -5.05 -5.41
C HIS A 49 7.95 -6.51 -5.12
N PRO A 50 7.08 -7.13 -5.95
CA PRO A 50 6.61 -8.50 -5.76
C PRO A 50 7.73 -9.53 -5.76
N ARG A 51 7.55 -10.59 -4.96
CA ARG A 51 8.36 -11.80 -5.03
C ARG A 51 7.89 -12.65 -6.20
N ILE A 52 8.65 -12.62 -7.29
CA ILE A 52 8.46 -13.48 -8.48
C ILE A 52 9.59 -14.50 -8.64
N ASP A 53 10.46 -14.57 -7.64
CA ASP A 53 11.65 -15.40 -7.56
C ASP A 53 11.34 -16.86 -7.17
N THR A 54 10.07 -17.24 -7.00
CA THR A 54 9.66 -18.63 -6.78
C THR A 54 8.37 -19.02 -7.51
N PRO A 55 8.10 -20.33 -7.71
CA PRO A 55 6.85 -20.83 -8.28
C PRO A 55 5.59 -20.55 -7.45
N LEU A 56 5.71 -20.02 -6.22
CA LEU A 56 4.54 -19.73 -5.37
C LEU A 56 3.76 -18.49 -5.85
N GLN A 57 4.43 -17.58 -6.56
CA GLN A 57 3.85 -16.33 -7.05
C GLN A 57 4.48 -15.89 -8.40
N PRO A 58 4.41 -16.72 -9.45
CA PRO A 58 5.09 -16.46 -10.72
C PRO A 58 4.49 -15.27 -11.48
N ALA A 59 3.20 -14.98 -11.25
CA ALA A 59 2.48 -13.91 -11.91
C ALA A 59 2.63 -12.53 -11.20
N GLY A 60 3.41 -12.43 -10.12
CA GLY A 60 3.63 -11.17 -9.40
C GLY A 60 2.31 -10.51 -8.98
N LEU A 61 2.09 -9.24 -9.38
CA LEU A 61 0.88 -8.48 -9.04
C LEU A 61 -0.40 -9.14 -9.59
N THR A 62 -0.39 -9.66 -10.82
CA THR A 62 -1.57 -10.33 -11.39
C THR A 62 -1.87 -11.65 -10.68
N GLY A 63 -0.89 -12.19 -9.94
CA GLY A 63 -1.02 -13.34 -9.08
C GLY A 63 -1.51 -13.04 -7.66
N ALA A 64 -1.82 -11.79 -7.31
CA ALA A 64 -2.36 -11.44 -6.00
C ALA A 64 -3.63 -12.23 -5.68
N THR A 65 -3.81 -12.57 -4.40
CA THR A 65 -4.82 -13.54 -3.98
C THR A 65 -5.51 -13.13 -2.69
N ARG A 66 -6.72 -13.64 -2.51
CA ARG A 66 -7.48 -13.59 -1.25
C ARG A 66 -7.59 -14.97 -0.58
N ASP A 67 -7.12 -16.01 -1.26
CA ASP A 67 -7.20 -17.37 -0.77
C ASP A 67 -6.31 -17.54 0.48
N PRO A 68 -6.90 -17.82 1.66
CA PRO A 68 -6.15 -17.96 2.90
C PRO A 68 -5.12 -19.08 2.84
N VAL A 69 -5.39 -20.18 2.11
CA VAL A 69 -4.45 -21.31 1.98
C VAL A 69 -3.19 -20.85 1.25
N ARG A 70 -3.37 -20.15 0.12
CA ARG A 70 -2.26 -19.59 -0.66
C ARG A 70 -1.50 -18.53 0.13
N LEU A 71 -2.18 -17.64 0.87
CA LEU A 71 -1.51 -16.65 1.71
C LEU A 71 -0.70 -17.32 2.82
N SER A 72 -1.26 -18.30 3.54
CA SER A 72 -0.50 -19.04 4.55
C SER A 72 0.73 -19.73 3.95
N ALA A 73 0.64 -20.28 2.74
CA ALA A 73 1.80 -20.86 2.04
C ALA A 73 2.88 -19.82 1.70
N LEU A 74 2.49 -18.64 1.19
CA LEU A 74 3.41 -17.55 0.86
C LEU A 74 4.21 -17.09 2.08
N TRP A 75 3.55 -16.84 3.21
CA TRP A 75 4.24 -16.38 4.43
C TRP A 75 4.95 -17.50 5.20
N ARG A 76 4.59 -18.78 4.98
CA ARG A 76 5.41 -19.90 5.46
C ARG A 76 6.74 -19.98 4.70
N ALA A 77 6.72 -19.80 3.39
CA ALA A 77 7.91 -19.78 2.56
C ALA A 77 8.75 -18.51 2.76
N TRP A 78 8.09 -17.37 2.99
CA TRP A 78 8.74 -16.06 3.16
C TRP A 78 8.25 -15.35 4.41
N PRO A 79 8.70 -15.77 5.61
CA PRO A 79 8.22 -15.21 6.87
C PRO A 79 8.38 -13.68 6.98
N TYR A 80 9.40 -13.12 6.35
CA TYR A 80 9.70 -11.68 6.41
C TYR A 80 9.11 -10.86 5.26
N ALA A 81 8.46 -11.48 4.26
CA ALA A 81 7.92 -10.78 3.10
C ALA A 81 7.00 -9.62 3.51
N ASN A 82 7.22 -8.46 2.91
CA ASN A 82 6.30 -7.33 3.08
C ASN A 82 4.95 -7.66 2.43
N VAL A 83 3.90 -7.01 2.92
CA VAL A 83 2.52 -7.23 2.48
C VAL A 83 2.14 -6.16 1.47
N GLY A 84 1.89 -6.55 0.23
CA GLY A 84 1.31 -5.70 -0.80
C GLY A 84 -0.19 -5.92 -0.88
N VAL A 85 -0.96 -4.85 -1.07
CA VAL A 85 -2.41 -4.91 -1.33
C VAL A 85 -2.68 -4.18 -2.64
N LEU A 86 -3.20 -4.89 -3.64
CA LEU A 86 -3.60 -4.27 -4.90
C LEU A 86 -4.68 -3.22 -4.65
N THR A 87 -4.64 -2.13 -5.38
CA THR A 87 -5.66 -1.09 -5.38
C THR A 87 -6.57 -1.24 -6.60
N GLY A 88 -7.51 -0.32 -6.76
CA GLY A 88 -8.51 -0.34 -7.81
C GLY A 88 -9.67 -1.31 -7.52
N ARG A 89 -10.37 -1.68 -8.58
CA ARG A 89 -11.44 -2.68 -8.60
C ARG A 89 -11.00 -4.01 -7.99
N ALA A 90 -9.72 -4.36 -8.12
CA ALA A 90 -9.15 -5.58 -7.56
C ALA A 90 -9.29 -5.66 -6.04
N SER A 91 -9.44 -4.56 -5.30
CA SER A 91 -9.68 -4.56 -3.85
C SER A 91 -10.81 -3.62 -3.41
N GLY A 92 -11.50 -2.97 -4.35
CA GLY A 92 -12.56 -2.01 -4.05
C GLY A 92 -12.07 -0.73 -3.37
N ILE A 93 -10.79 -0.39 -3.52
CA ILE A 93 -10.16 0.78 -2.88
C ILE A 93 -9.35 1.61 -3.89
N VAL A 94 -9.23 2.91 -3.64
CA VAL A 94 -8.24 3.80 -4.25
C VAL A 94 -7.43 4.40 -3.12
N VAL A 95 -6.13 4.64 -3.32
CA VAL A 95 -5.29 5.27 -2.30
C VAL A 95 -4.70 6.56 -2.82
N VAL A 96 -4.83 7.63 -2.04
CA VAL A 96 -4.04 8.86 -2.23
C VAL A 96 -2.76 8.70 -1.41
N ASP A 97 -1.62 8.62 -2.09
CA ASP A 97 -0.28 8.42 -1.53
C ASP A 97 0.45 9.76 -1.50
N VAL A 98 0.58 10.32 -0.30
CA VAL A 98 1.14 11.64 -0.03
C VAL A 98 2.59 11.47 0.42
N ASP A 99 3.54 11.83 -0.44
CA ASP A 99 4.96 11.74 -0.14
C ASP A 99 5.51 13.07 0.43
N THR A 100 6.14 12.96 1.60
CA THR A 100 6.67 14.08 2.39
C THR A 100 8.18 13.97 2.60
N LYS A 101 8.85 13.03 1.92
CA LYS A 101 10.31 12.85 2.06
C LYS A 101 11.06 14.09 1.59
N ARG A 102 12.24 14.35 2.19
CA ARG A 102 13.19 15.44 1.88
C ARG A 102 12.93 16.21 0.57
N GLY A 103 12.42 17.43 0.69
CA GLY A 103 12.16 18.34 -0.43
C GLY A 103 10.82 18.15 -1.13
N GLN A 104 10.03 17.14 -0.74
CA GLN A 104 8.69 16.92 -1.25
C GLN A 104 7.63 17.60 -0.39
N VAL A 105 6.75 18.31 -1.09
CA VAL A 105 5.70 19.17 -0.54
C VAL A 105 4.31 18.53 -0.63
N GLY A 106 4.22 17.19 -0.52
CA GLY A 106 2.94 16.48 -0.65
C GLY A 106 1.90 16.93 0.38
N ALA A 107 2.34 17.21 1.62
CA ALA A 107 1.48 17.75 2.68
C ALA A 107 0.93 19.15 2.32
N ASP A 108 1.79 20.04 1.83
CA ASP A 108 1.39 21.39 1.43
C ASP A 108 0.51 21.37 0.18
N SER A 109 0.81 20.47 -0.77
CA SER A 109 0.00 20.26 -1.98
C SER A 109 -1.38 19.72 -1.62
N LEU A 110 -1.47 18.84 -0.61
CA LEU A 110 -2.76 18.35 -0.14
C LEU A 110 -3.54 19.47 0.52
N ARG A 111 -2.89 20.26 1.39
CA ARG A 111 -3.51 21.43 2.01
C ARG A 111 -4.04 22.42 0.98
N ALA A 112 -3.28 22.73 -0.06
CA ALA A 112 -3.72 23.63 -1.14
C ALA A 112 -4.94 23.08 -1.90
N LEU A 113 -5.05 21.75 -2.08
CA LEU A 113 -6.24 21.12 -2.65
C LEU A 113 -7.44 21.25 -1.72
N GLU A 114 -7.25 21.03 -0.41
CA GLU A 114 -8.31 21.17 0.60
C GLU A 114 -8.75 22.64 0.78
N ASP A 115 -7.86 23.61 0.58
CA ASP A 115 -8.19 25.04 0.59
C ASP A 115 -8.97 25.47 -0.68
N THR A 116 -8.70 24.82 -1.82
CA THR A 116 -9.39 25.08 -3.10
C THR A 116 -10.74 24.37 -3.20
N HIS A 117 -10.87 23.23 -2.52
CA HIS A 117 -12.04 22.36 -2.55
C HIS A 117 -12.60 22.16 -1.13
N GLU A 118 -13.22 21.01 -0.87
CA GLU A 118 -13.55 20.59 0.49
C GLU A 118 -12.45 19.67 1.06
N PRO A 119 -12.25 19.65 2.39
CA PRO A 119 -11.30 18.76 3.04
C PRO A 119 -11.56 17.28 2.70
N LEU A 120 -10.50 16.47 2.62
CA LEU A 120 -10.68 15.04 2.49
C LEU A 120 -11.35 14.49 3.76
N PRO A 121 -12.38 13.63 3.64
CA PRO A 121 -13.03 13.08 4.80
C PRO A 121 -12.07 12.20 5.59
N ALA A 122 -12.27 12.15 6.91
CA ALA A 122 -11.50 11.24 7.75
C ALA A 122 -11.70 9.79 7.29
N THR A 123 -10.60 9.14 6.91
CA THR A 123 -10.62 7.78 6.36
C THR A 123 -9.53 6.92 6.98
N LEU A 124 -9.53 5.63 6.66
CA LEU A 124 -8.44 4.71 7.00
C LEU A 124 -7.12 5.29 6.48
N THR A 125 -6.13 5.41 7.35
CA THR A 125 -4.84 6.05 7.04
C THR A 125 -3.68 5.24 7.59
N SER A 126 -2.65 5.02 6.78
CA SER A 126 -1.36 4.50 7.24
C SER A 126 -0.23 5.49 7.05
N LEU A 127 0.69 5.53 8.01
CA LEU A 127 1.97 6.22 7.91
C LEU A 127 2.97 5.38 7.11
N THR A 128 3.71 6.02 6.21
CA THR A 128 4.78 5.40 5.45
C THR A 128 6.13 5.54 6.20
N PRO A 129 7.13 4.72 5.88
CA PRO A 129 8.47 4.82 6.46
C PRO A 129 9.17 6.18 6.27
N THR A 130 8.77 6.94 5.25
CA THR A 130 9.34 8.25 4.94
C THR A 130 8.62 9.41 5.61
N GLY A 131 7.58 9.14 6.41
CA GLY A 131 6.77 10.17 7.09
C GLY A 131 5.55 10.64 6.29
N GLY A 132 5.29 10.04 5.12
CA GLY A 132 4.11 10.30 4.31
C GLY A 132 2.87 9.52 4.76
N TRP A 133 1.80 9.60 3.98
CA TRP A 133 0.52 8.95 4.27
C TRP A 133 -0.04 8.20 3.07
N HIS A 134 -0.66 7.05 3.34
CA HIS A 134 -1.65 6.47 2.44
C HIS A 134 -3.04 6.76 3.00
N LEU A 135 -3.86 7.50 2.25
CA LEU A 135 -5.26 7.78 2.55
C LEU A 135 -6.13 6.86 1.69
N PHE A 136 -6.87 5.94 2.32
CA PHE A 136 -7.62 4.90 1.62
C PHE A 136 -9.05 5.34 1.38
N PHE A 137 -9.55 5.28 0.16
CA PHE A 137 -10.94 5.59 -0.21
C PHE A 137 -11.60 4.41 -0.91
N ARG A 138 -12.93 4.35 -0.88
CA ARG A 138 -13.70 3.37 -1.66
C ARG A 138 -13.49 3.64 -3.14
N HIS A 139 -13.32 2.57 -3.91
CA HIS A 139 -13.27 2.67 -5.37
C HIS A 139 -14.61 3.20 -5.92
N PRO A 140 -14.60 4.22 -6.82
CA PRO A 140 -15.82 4.91 -7.25
C PRO A 140 -16.67 4.12 -8.26
N GLY A 141 -16.21 2.95 -8.71
CA GLY A 141 -16.93 2.06 -9.62
C GLY A 141 -16.53 2.22 -11.09
N GLY A 142 -16.19 3.42 -11.53
CA GLY A 142 -15.54 3.70 -12.83
C GLY A 142 -14.06 3.31 -12.86
N ARG A 143 -13.38 3.46 -13.99
CA ARG A 143 -11.93 3.18 -14.10
C ARG A 143 -11.14 4.29 -13.40
N VAL A 144 -10.15 3.91 -12.60
CA VAL A 144 -9.24 4.86 -11.94
C VAL A 144 -7.81 4.45 -12.25
N SER A 145 -7.04 5.29 -12.93
CA SER A 145 -5.66 4.94 -13.29
C SER A 145 -4.71 5.03 -12.09
N ASP A 146 -3.74 4.11 -12.00
CA ASP A 146 -2.53 4.37 -11.20
C ASP A 146 -1.78 5.54 -11.84
N SER A 147 -1.56 6.61 -11.09
CA SER A 147 -1.03 7.86 -11.65
C SER A 147 -0.18 8.61 -10.64
N THR A 148 0.77 9.39 -11.16
CA THR A 148 1.75 10.10 -10.35
C THR A 148 1.55 11.61 -10.49
N SER A 149 1.41 12.30 -9.35
CA SER A 149 1.29 13.77 -9.29
C SER A 149 0.20 14.41 -10.17
N VAL A 150 -0.85 13.66 -10.52
CA VAL A 150 -1.96 14.17 -11.36
C VAL A 150 -2.83 15.16 -10.60
N ILE A 151 -3.10 14.90 -9.32
CA ILE A 151 -3.96 15.75 -8.51
C ILE A 151 -3.19 16.87 -7.82
N GLY A 152 -1.90 16.68 -7.59
CA GLY A 152 -0.99 17.66 -6.97
C GLY A 152 0.43 17.12 -6.93
N ARG A 153 1.43 18.01 -6.79
CA ARG A 153 2.84 17.61 -6.73
C ARG A 153 3.09 16.66 -5.55
N HIS A 154 3.76 15.55 -5.81
CA HIS A 154 4.10 14.53 -4.79
C HIS A 154 2.88 13.90 -4.11
N ILE A 155 1.75 13.91 -4.82
CA ILE A 155 0.55 13.17 -4.48
C ILE A 155 0.27 12.18 -5.61
N ASP A 156 0.52 10.92 -5.34
CA ASP A 156 0.23 9.83 -6.26
C ASP A 156 -1.16 9.26 -5.97
N VAL A 157 -1.80 8.70 -7.00
CA VAL A 157 -3.06 7.97 -6.89
C VAL A 157 -2.80 6.52 -7.24
N ARG A 158 -3.05 5.62 -6.29
CA ARG A 158 -2.99 4.17 -6.52
C ARG A 158 -4.38 3.65 -6.86
N GLY A 159 -4.60 3.43 -8.16
CA GLY A 159 -5.85 3.00 -8.76
C GLY A 159 -5.82 1.55 -9.25
N ASP A 160 -6.54 1.27 -10.33
CA ASP A 160 -6.55 -0.01 -11.04
C ASP A 160 -5.16 -0.42 -11.50
N GLY A 161 -4.79 -1.68 -11.20
CA GLY A 161 -3.47 -2.24 -11.52
C GLY A 161 -2.34 -1.80 -10.57
N GLY A 162 -2.59 -0.78 -9.73
CA GLY A 162 -1.68 -0.34 -8.68
C GLY A 162 -1.72 -1.23 -7.44
N TYR A 163 -0.85 -0.92 -6.48
CA TYR A 163 -0.84 -1.54 -5.16
C TYR A 163 -0.16 -0.62 -4.14
N VAL A 164 -0.39 -0.91 -2.86
CA VAL A 164 0.32 -0.26 -1.75
C VAL A 164 1.05 -1.29 -0.89
N VAL A 165 2.14 -0.85 -0.27
CA VAL A 165 2.78 -1.59 0.82
C VAL A 165 1.99 -1.31 2.10
N ALA A 166 1.38 -2.35 2.68
CA ALA A 166 0.49 -2.22 3.82
C ALA A 166 1.19 -2.52 5.15
N PRO A 167 0.75 -1.93 6.28
CA PRO A 167 1.21 -2.34 7.61
C PRO A 167 1.06 -3.86 7.82
N PRO A 168 1.89 -4.53 8.65
CA PRO A 168 3.02 -4.02 9.41
C PRO A 168 4.34 -4.14 8.63
N SER A 169 4.32 -4.01 7.30
CA SER A 169 5.53 -4.02 6.46
C SER A 169 6.58 -3.01 6.93
N ALA A 170 7.84 -3.23 6.56
CA ALA A 170 8.95 -2.36 6.95
C ALA A 170 9.95 -2.16 5.81
N ILE A 171 10.57 -0.99 5.80
CA ILE A 171 11.67 -0.62 4.92
C ILE A 171 12.76 -0.02 5.80
N ALA A 172 13.99 -0.54 5.69
CA ALA A 172 15.11 -0.13 6.55
C ALA A 172 14.73 -0.15 8.05
N SER A 173 14.00 -1.20 8.47
CA SER A 173 13.46 -1.37 9.82
C SER A 173 12.44 -0.32 10.31
N VAL A 174 12.12 0.69 9.50
CA VAL A 174 11.02 1.63 9.75
C VAL A 174 9.72 1.05 9.21
N ARG A 175 8.70 0.96 10.07
CA ARG A 175 7.44 0.28 9.78
C ARG A 175 6.38 1.19 9.16
N TYR A 176 5.64 0.65 8.20
CA TYR A 176 4.30 1.11 7.89
C TYR A 176 3.39 0.86 9.10
N ARG A 177 2.60 1.85 9.50
CA ARG A 177 1.73 1.77 10.69
C ARG A 177 0.37 2.39 10.40
N TRP A 178 -0.70 1.78 10.91
CA TRP A 178 -2.01 2.41 10.87
C TRP A 178 -2.04 3.62 11.81
N GLN A 179 -2.33 4.80 11.26
CA GLN A 179 -2.57 6.02 12.04
C GLN A 179 -4.03 6.08 12.48
N ARG A 180 -4.94 5.75 11.57
CA ARG A 180 -6.40 5.77 11.78
C ARG A 180 -7.00 4.37 11.56
N ALA A 181 -6.52 3.38 12.30
CA ALA A 181 -6.87 1.97 12.12
C ALA A 181 -8.38 1.65 12.28
N ARG A 182 -9.11 2.50 12.99
CA ARG A 182 -10.55 2.34 13.28
C ARG A 182 -11.45 3.19 12.38
N ALA A 183 -10.87 4.08 11.58
CA ALA A 183 -11.65 4.86 10.63
C ALA A 183 -12.15 3.93 9.50
N PRO A 184 -13.38 4.15 9.01
CA PRO A 184 -13.86 3.42 7.83
C PRO A 184 -13.04 3.81 6.61
N VAL A 185 -13.09 2.97 5.57
CA VAL A 185 -12.70 3.40 4.22
C VAL A 185 -13.81 4.29 3.69
N ALA A 186 -13.60 5.60 3.71
CA ALA A 186 -14.57 6.61 3.32
C ALA A 186 -14.80 6.64 1.80
N ALA A 187 -15.92 7.21 1.36
CA ALA A 187 -16.07 7.59 -0.04
C ALA A 187 -15.12 8.77 -0.35
N ALA A 188 -14.51 8.76 -1.54
CA ALA A 188 -13.77 9.92 -2.03
C ALA A 188 -14.75 11.08 -2.31
N PRO A 189 -14.37 12.34 -2.00
CA PRO A 189 -15.19 13.48 -2.37
C PRO A 189 -15.28 13.63 -3.88
N ARG A 190 -16.31 14.33 -4.35
CA ARG A 190 -16.63 14.45 -5.78
C ARG A 190 -15.47 15.03 -6.58
N TRP A 191 -14.83 16.08 -6.08
CA TRP A 191 -13.71 16.74 -6.75
C TRP A 191 -12.52 15.79 -6.96
N LEU A 192 -12.29 14.87 -6.02
CA LEU A 192 -11.20 13.89 -6.13
C LEU A 192 -11.55 12.87 -7.22
N ILE A 193 -12.78 12.37 -7.22
CA ILE A 193 -13.27 11.42 -8.25
C ILE A 193 -13.13 12.02 -9.64
N GLU A 194 -13.58 13.26 -9.84
CA GLU A 194 -13.54 13.96 -11.13
C GLU A 194 -12.11 14.16 -11.65
N ARG A 195 -11.09 14.20 -10.77
CA ARG A 195 -9.68 14.32 -11.16
C ARG A 195 -8.98 12.99 -11.43
N ILE A 196 -9.51 11.86 -10.95
CA ILE A 196 -8.81 10.57 -10.99
C ILE A 196 -9.53 9.50 -11.82
N ALA A 197 -10.84 9.66 -12.03
CA ALA A 197 -11.61 8.78 -12.89
C ALA A 197 -11.28 9.09 -14.35
N VAL A 198 -11.17 8.04 -15.16
CA VAL A 198 -10.91 8.10 -16.60
C VAL A 198 -12.04 7.42 -17.36
#